data_AF-X0TXS3-F1
#
_entry.id   AF-X0TXS3-F1
#
_cell.length_a   1.000
_cell.length_b   1.000
_cell.length_c   1.000
_cell.angle_alpha   90.00
_cell.angle_beta   90.00
_cell.angle_gamma   90.00
#
_symmetry.space_group_name_H-M   'P 1'
#
loop_
_entity.id
_entity.type
_entity.pdbx_description
1 polymer ?
#
loop_
_entity_poly.entity_id
_entity_poly.type
_entity_poly.pdbx_seq_one_letter_code
_entity_poly.pdbx_strand_id
1 'polypeptide(L)'
;IPQLEAFAGQWLDLGGGATLSVLHPPRDGLPAADEDDSSLVLKVSLGDAAFLLTADIAADGEAYLLSNDADLLHAPVLKVAHHGSRASTSTAFLAAVEPLTAVISVGEDNPYVHPSPQTLDRLGSRPVFRTDLHGDV
;
A
#
# COMPACT_ATOMS: atom_id res chain seq x y z
N ILE A 1 27.45 6.42 3.44
CA ILE A 1 26.31 5.52 3.71
C ILE A 1 26.06 4.75 2.42
N PRO A 2 26.12 3.41 2.39
CA PRO A 2 25.79 2.66 1.19
C PRO A 2 24.31 2.84 0.84
N GLN A 3 24.02 3.02 -0.44
CA GLN A 3 22.66 2.98 -0.98
C GLN A 3 22.42 1.57 -1.53
N LEU A 4 21.29 0.98 -1.15
CA LEU A 4 20.82 -0.30 -1.67
C LEU A 4 19.56 -0.03 -2.47
N GLU A 5 19.53 -0.56 -3.69
CA GLU A 5 18.32 -0.55 -4.51
C GLU A 5 17.32 -1.56 -3.95
N ALA A 6 16.07 -1.13 -3.83
CA ALA A 6 14.97 -1.93 -3.29
C ALA A 6 14.12 -2.50 -4.42
N PHE A 7 13.91 -3.82 -4.40
CA PHE A 7 13.06 -4.54 -5.34
C PHE A 7 12.38 -5.75 -4.68
N ALA A 8 11.31 -6.23 -5.31
CA ALA A 8 10.47 -7.32 -4.83
C ALA A 8 11.28 -8.58 -4.44
N GLY A 9 10.91 -9.19 -3.32
CA GLY A 9 11.55 -10.39 -2.79
C GLY A 9 12.69 -10.12 -1.79
N GLN A 10 13.11 -8.87 -1.63
CA GLN A 10 14.03 -8.49 -0.56
C GLN A 10 13.32 -8.37 0.79
N TRP A 11 14.05 -8.61 1.87
CA TRP A 11 13.57 -8.33 3.22
C TRP A 11 14.70 -7.90 4.16
N LEU A 12 14.33 -7.20 5.22
CA LEU A 12 15.22 -6.75 6.28
C LEU A 12 14.68 -7.16 7.65
N ASP A 13 15.56 -7.63 8.52
CA ASP A 13 15.29 -7.74 9.95
C ASP A 13 15.44 -6.35 10.57
N LEU A 14 14.36 -5.83 11.17
CA LEU A 14 14.37 -4.53 11.85
C LEU A 14 14.72 -4.68 13.35
N GLY A 15 14.93 -5.90 13.83
CA GLY A 15 15.11 -6.21 15.24
C GLY A 15 13.78 -6.27 16.00
N GLY A 16 13.82 -6.83 17.21
CA GLY A 16 12.62 -6.93 18.06
C GLY A 16 11.50 -7.82 17.49
N GLY A 17 11.80 -8.69 16.52
CA GLY A 17 10.83 -9.55 15.85
C GLY A 17 10.08 -8.87 14.70
N ALA A 18 10.46 -7.64 14.32
CA ALA A 18 9.90 -6.96 13.17
C ALA A 18 10.68 -7.27 11.88
N THR A 19 9.97 -7.54 10.80
CA THR A 19 10.55 -7.67 9.45
C THR A 19 9.93 -6.68 8.48
N LEU A 20 10.73 -6.22 7.52
CA LEU A 20 10.29 -5.40 6.39
C LEU A 20 10.51 -6.18 5.10
N SER A 21 9.47 -6.52 4.37
CA SER A 21 9.54 -7.15 3.05
C SER A 21 9.24 -6.13 1.96
N VAL A 22 10.02 -6.15 0.89
CA VAL A 22 9.76 -5.38 -0.34
C VAL A 22 8.96 -6.28 -1.28
N LEU A 23 7.75 -5.85 -1.65
CA LEU A 23 6.85 -6.60 -2.55
C LEU A 23 6.80 -6.00 -3.96
N HIS A 24 7.16 -4.73 -4.11
CA HIS A 24 7.13 -4.01 -5.37
C HIS A 24 8.16 -2.86 -5.30
N PRO A 25 8.80 -2.45 -6.41
CA PRO A 25 8.67 -2.95 -7.78
C PRO A 25 9.44 -4.25 -8.04
N PRO A 26 9.10 -5.03 -9.10
CA PRO A 26 9.98 -6.06 -9.61
C PRO A 26 11.35 -5.50 -9.97
N ARG A 27 12.39 -6.33 -9.88
CA ARG A 27 13.78 -5.92 -10.13
C ARG A 27 14.01 -5.26 -11.49
N ASP A 28 13.35 -5.79 -12.53
CA ASP A 28 13.50 -5.30 -13.90
C ASP A 28 12.48 -4.20 -14.24
N GLY A 29 11.69 -3.75 -13.25
CA GLY A 29 10.60 -2.79 -13.42
C GLY A 29 9.36 -3.39 -14.09
N LEU A 30 8.29 -2.61 -14.11
CA LEU A 30 7.08 -2.93 -14.87
C LEU A 30 7.18 -2.34 -16.28
N PRO A 31 6.93 -3.12 -17.34
CA PRO A 31 6.94 -2.59 -18.71
C PRO A 31 5.90 -1.48 -18.87
N ALA A 32 6.35 -0.30 -19.30
CA ALA A 32 5.51 0.87 -19.54
C ALA A 32 4.71 1.40 -18.33
N ALA A 33 5.13 1.05 -17.10
CA ALA A 33 4.58 1.67 -15.90
C ALA A 33 4.97 3.16 -15.81
N ASP A 34 4.07 3.93 -15.22
CA ASP A 34 4.37 5.30 -14.83
C ASP A 34 5.21 5.34 -13.53
N GLU A 35 5.50 6.55 -13.06
CA GLU A 35 6.29 6.75 -11.84
C GLU A 35 5.57 6.22 -10.59
N ASP A 36 4.23 6.29 -10.57
CA ASP A 36 3.41 5.85 -9.46
C ASP A 36 3.41 4.32 -9.34
N ASP A 37 3.21 3.63 -10.46
CA ASP A 37 3.33 2.17 -10.57
C ASP A 37 4.78 1.68 -10.55
N SER A 38 5.75 2.54 -10.26
CA SER A 38 7.12 2.16 -9.87
C SER A 38 7.38 2.30 -8.36
N SER A 39 6.35 2.69 -7.58
CA SER A 39 6.47 2.96 -6.14
C SER A 39 6.80 1.71 -5.32
N LEU A 40 7.45 1.91 -4.17
CA LEU A 40 7.73 0.82 -3.22
C LEU A 40 6.45 0.37 -2.50
N VAL A 41 6.17 -0.94 -2.57
CA VAL A 41 5.20 -1.58 -1.68
C VAL A 41 5.94 -2.40 -0.65
N LEU A 42 5.67 -2.10 0.62
CA LEU A 42 6.34 -2.70 1.75
C LEU A 42 5.34 -3.42 2.65
N LYS A 43 5.73 -4.59 3.15
CA LYS A 43 5.03 -5.25 4.24
C LYS A 43 5.88 -5.21 5.49
N VAL A 44 5.33 -4.65 6.56
CA VAL A 44 5.93 -4.73 7.90
C VAL A 44 5.21 -5.82 8.66
N SER A 45 5.93 -6.80 9.21
CA SER A 45 5.34 -7.85 10.05
C SER A 45 5.97 -7.82 11.44
N LEU A 46 5.15 -7.93 12.49
CA LEU A 46 5.57 -7.97 13.89
C LEU A 46 4.63 -8.90 14.67
N GLY A 47 5.07 -10.14 14.90
CA GLY A 47 4.20 -11.18 15.47
C GLY A 47 2.97 -11.40 14.59
N ASP A 48 1.78 -11.28 15.17
CA ASP A 48 0.51 -11.42 14.46
C ASP A 48 0.02 -10.12 13.79
N ALA A 49 0.75 -9.01 13.98
CA ALA A 49 0.43 -7.73 13.34
C ALA A 49 1.17 -7.61 12.00
N ALA A 50 0.47 -7.11 10.97
CA ALA A 50 1.10 -6.73 9.72
C ALA A 50 0.50 -5.46 9.12
N PHE A 51 1.35 -4.67 8.47
CA PHE A 51 1.01 -3.44 7.78
C PHE A 51 1.42 -3.58 6.32
N LEU A 52 0.52 -3.22 5.40
CA LEU A 52 0.84 -3.06 4.00
C LEU A 52 0.91 -1.57 3.65
N LEU A 53 2.08 -1.13 3.24
CA LEU A 53 2.37 0.26 2.87
C LEU A 53 2.50 0.33 1.35
N THR A 54 1.48 0.83 0.67
CA THR A 54 1.38 0.69 -0.79
C THR A 54 1.82 1.92 -1.57
N ALA A 55 2.35 2.95 -0.90
CA ALA A 55 2.74 4.21 -1.54
C ALA A 55 1.65 4.68 -2.53
N ASP A 56 2.00 5.02 -3.76
CA ASP A 56 1.07 5.60 -4.74
C ASP A 56 0.77 4.69 -5.93
N ILE A 57 1.01 3.37 -5.80
CA ILE A 57 0.68 2.41 -6.86
C ILE A 57 -0.76 2.58 -7.36
N ALA A 58 -0.93 2.40 -8.66
CA ALA A 58 -2.19 2.43 -9.36
C ALA A 58 -2.55 1.02 -9.84
N ALA A 59 -3.26 0.93 -10.95
CA ALA A 59 -3.85 -0.32 -11.40
C ALA A 59 -2.81 -1.36 -11.84
N ASP A 60 -1.70 -0.95 -12.45
CA ASP A 60 -0.73 -1.91 -12.98
C ASP A 60 0.14 -2.50 -11.86
N GLY A 61 0.51 -1.69 -10.85
CA GLY A 61 1.18 -2.16 -9.65
C GLY A 61 0.30 -3.10 -8.82
N GLU A 62 -0.99 -2.80 -8.67
CA GLU A 62 -1.95 -3.72 -8.04
C GLU A 62 -2.09 -5.03 -8.82
N ALA A 63 -2.22 -4.96 -10.15
CA ALA A 63 -2.34 -6.14 -11.00
C ALA A 63 -1.10 -7.02 -10.93
N TYR A 64 0.10 -6.43 -10.88
CA TYR A 64 1.34 -7.16 -10.68
C TYR A 64 1.33 -7.91 -9.35
N LEU A 65 1.03 -7.21 -8.24
CA LEU A 65 1.01 -7.79 -6.90
C LEU A 65 0.00 -8.93 -6.79
N LEU A 66 -1.21 -8.74 -7.34
CA LEU A 66 -2.25 -9.78 -7.37
C LEU A 66 -1.86 -11.00 -8.20
N SER A 67 -1.04 -10.83 -9.24
CA SER A 67 -0.66 -11.93 -10.14
C SER A 67 0.54 -12.73 -9.63
N ASN A 68 1.44 -12.10 -8.86
CA ASN A 68 2.72 -12.69 -8.48
C ASN A 68 2.84 -12.99 -6.98
N ASP A 69 2.22 -12.17 -6.13
CA ASP A 69 2.48 -12.14 -4.69
C ASP A 69 1.20 -12.02 -3.85
N ALA A 70 0.05 -12.46 -4.37
CA ALA A 70 -1.25 -12.34 -3.70
C ALA A 70 -1.25 -12.91 -2.27
N ASP A 71 -0.58 -14.05 -2.05
CA ASP A 71 -0.47 -14.71 -0.75
C ASP A 71 0.31 -13.87 0.28
N LEU A 72 1.12 -12.90 -0.18
CA LEU A 72 1.87 -12.00 0.69
C LEU A 72 1.09 -10.73 1.04
N LEU A 73 -0.04 -10.45 0.39
CA LEU A 73 -0.77 -9.18 0.53
C LEU A 73 -1.59 -9.07 1.81
N HIS A 74 -2.01 -10.17 2.41
CA HIS A 74 -2.83 -10.13 3.61
C HIS A 74 -2.17 -9.29 4.72
N ALA A 75 -2.85 -8.22 5.14
CA ALA A 75 -2.41 -7.33 6.19
C ALA A 75 -3.61 -6.65 6.88
N PRO A 76 -3.76 -6.79 8.22
CA PRO A 76 -4.87 -6.19 8.94
C PRO A 76 -4.87 -4.65 8.92
N VAL A 77 -3.72 -4.01 8.68
CA VAL A 77 -3.62 -2.56 8.50
C VAL A 77 -3.12 -2.24 7.09
N LEU A 78 -3.92 -1.48 6.33
CA LEU A 78 -3.56 -1.01 4.99
C LEU A 78 -3.35 0.51 4.99
N LYS A 79 -2.16 0.98 4.59
CA LYS A 79 -2.04 2.36 4.09
C LYS A 79 -2.61 2.36 2.67
N VAL A 80 -3.68 3.11 2.46
CA VAL A 80 -4.39 3.19 1.18
C VAL A 80 -3.50 3.81 0.12
N ALA A 81 -3.48 3.19 -1.06
CA ALA A 81 -2.66 3.63 -2.17
C ALA A 81 -3.06 5.04 -2.64
N HIS A 82 -2.06 5.82 -3.04
CA HIS A 82 -2.25 7.06 -3.81
C HIS A 82 -3.24 8.02 -3.17
N HIS A 83 -3.06 8.27 -1.86
CA HIS A 83 -3.92 9.14 -1.05
C HIS A 83 -5.42 8.83 -1.09
N GLY A 84 -5.83 7.64 -1.57
CA GLY A 84 -7.22 7.29 -1.83
C GLY A 84 -7.75 7.73 -3.19
N SER A 85 -6.90 7.85 -4.21
CA SER A 85 -7.28 8.05 -5.61
C SER A 85 -8.26 6.98 -6.08
N ARG A 86 -9.16 7.35 -7.00
CA ARG A 86 -10.13 6.42 -7.61
C ARG A 86 -9.48 5.32 -8.47
N ALA A 87 -8.27 5.60 -8.95
CA ALA A 87 -7.49 4.75 -9.86
C ALA A 87 -6.73 3.64 -9.12
N SER A 88 -6.68 3.71 -7.79
CA SER A 88 -6.01 2.74 -6.93
C SER A 88 -6.99 2.16 -5.92
N THR A 89 -6.49 1.25 -5.09
CA THR A 89 -7.22 0.47 -4.09
C THR A 89 -8.45 -0.18 -4.71
N SER A 90 -8.23 -1.05 -5.69
CA SER A 90 -9.30 -1.79 -6.36
C SER A 90 -9.98 -2.78 -5.41
N THR A 91 -11.20 -3.21 -5.76
CA THR A 91 -11.92 -4.22 -4.97
C THR A 91 -11.18 -5.56 -4.92
N ALA A 92 -10.51 -5.95 -6.01
CA ALA A 92 -9.70 -7.17 -6.04
C ALA A 92 -8.49 -7.06 -5.12
N PHE A 93 -7.82 -5.91 -5.12
CA PHE A 93 -6.70 -5.65 -4.22
C PHE A 93 -7.14 -5.68 -2.74
N LEU A 94 -8.24 -5.00 -2.39
CA LEU A 94 -8.80 -5.05 -1.03
C LEU A 94 -9.22 -6.47 -0.61
N ALA A 95 -9.69 -7.30 -1.53
CA ALA A 95 -10.05 -8.69 -1.26
C ALA A 95 -8.82 -9.57 -0.98
N ALA A 96 -7.66 -9.28 -1.56
CA ALA A 96 -6.41 -9.99 -1.26
C ALA A 96 -5.73 -9.48 0.02
N VAL A 97 -5.85 -8.18 0.31
CA VAL A 97 -5.26 -7.58 1.52
C VAL A 97 -6.08 -7.91 2.78
N GLU A 98 -7.40 -8.02 2.65
CA GLU A 98 -8.36 -8.23 3.75
C GLU A 98 -8.13 -7.31 4.97
N PRO A 99 -8.05 -5.98 4.79
CA PRO A 99 -7.72 -5.09 5.89
C PRO A 99 -8.86 -5.00 6.91
N LEU A 100 -8.50 -5.00 8.19
CA LEU A 100 -9.40 -4.68 9.30
C LEU A 100 -9.55 -3.17 9.46
N THR A 101 -8.50 -2.40 9.17
CA THR A 101 -8.51 -0.94 9.20
C THR A 101 -7.65 -0.36 8.07
N ALA A 102 -7.98 0.86 7.66
CA ALA A 102 -7.27 1.58 6.61
C ALA A 102 -6.77 2.95 7.11
N VAL A 103 -5.61 3.36 6.61
CA VAL A 103 -5.02 4.69 6.84
C VAL A 103 -4.87 5.39 5.51
N ILE A 104 -5.40 6.60 5.40
CA ILE A 104 -5.27 7.45 4.22
C ILE A 104 -4.41 8.65 4.60
N SER A 105 -3.16 8.65 4.12
CA SER A 105 -2.33 9.85 4.18
C SER A 105 -2.81 10.81 3.10
N VAL A 106 -3.35 11.96 3.52
CA VAL A 106 -3.91 13.00 2.66
C VAL A 106 -3.88 14.35 3.38
N GLY A 107 -3.71 15.44 2.62
CA GLY A 107 -3.69 16.81 3.17
C GLY A 107 -5.08 17.45 3.21
N GLU A 108 -5.29 18.37 4.16
CA GLU A 108 -6.54 19.13 4.34
C GLU A 108 -6.92 19.94 3.09
N ASP A 109 -5.93 20.57 2.45
CA ASP A 109 -6.11 21.38 1.24
C ASP A 109 -5.81 20.62 -0.06
N ASN A 110 -6.06 19.30 -0.11
CA ASN A 110 -5.68 18.49 -1.27
C ASN A 110 -6.47 18.88 -2.55
N PRO A 111 -5.81 19.46 -3.58
CA PRO A 111 -6.50 19.91 -4.80
C PRO A 111 -6.98 18.76 -5.69
N TYR A 112 -6.48 17.53 -5.46
CA TYR A 112 -6.83 16.34 -6.23
C TYR A 112 -8.16 15.70 -5.78
N VAL A 113 -8.80 16.27 -4.75
CA VAL A 113 -10.10 15.79 -4.23
C VAL A 113 -10.01 14.33 -3.80
N HIS A 114 -8.96 14.00 -3.03
CA HIS A 114 -8.79 12.69 -2.41
C HIS A 114 -9.06 12.77 -0.90
N PRO A 115 -9.48 11.67 -0.26
CA PRO A 115 -9.84 10.38 -0.87
C PRO A 115 -11.10 10.48 -1.73
N SER A 116 -11.11 9.75 -2.85
CA SER A 116 -12.26 9.74 -3.74
C SER A 116 -13.45 9.02 -3.08
N PRO A 117 -14.71 9.44 -3.33
CA PRO A 117 -15.89 8.73 -2.84
C PRO A 117 -15.89 7.25 -3.22
N GLN A 118 -15.43 6.92 -4.43
CA GLN A 118 -15.36 5.54 -4.90
C GLN A 118 -14.41 4.68 -4.07
N THR A 119 -13.27 5.23 -3.64
CA THR A 119 -12.33 4.52 -2.79
C THR A 119 -12.90 4.32 -1.39
N LEU A 120 -13.58 5.33 -0.83
CA LEU A 120 -14.28 5.21 0.45
C LEU A 120 -15.41 4.15 0.39
N ASP A 121 -16.17 4.13 -0.70
CA ASP A 121 -17.23 3.14 -0.92
C ASP A 121 -16.66 1.71 -0.96
N ARG A 122 -15.51 1.50 -1.60
CA ARG A 122 -14.81 0.19 -1.61
C ARG A 122 -14.30 -0.22 -0.23
N LEU A 123 -13.80 0.73 0.55
CA LEU A 123 -13.37 0.50 1.94
C LEU A 123 -14.55 0.14 2.84
N GLY A 124 -15.76 0.59 2.51
CA GLY A 124 -17.00 0.17 3.16
C GLY A 124 -17.07 0.62 4.61
N SER A 125 -17.51 -0.28 5.50
CA SER A 125 -17.69 0.02 6.93
C SER A 125 -16.43 -0.15 7.79
N ARG A 126 -15.28 -0.39 7.17
CA ARG A 126 -14.00 -0.53 7.90
C ARG A 126 -13.66 0.82 8.55
N PRO A 127 -13.02 0.82 9.74
CA PRO A 127 -12.42 2.03 10.28
C PRO A 127 -11.41 2.62 9.28
N VAL A 128 -11.55 3.92 9.02
CA VAL A 128 -10.65 4.68 8.14
C VAL A 128 -10.09 5.85 8.94
N PHE A 129 -8.78 5.85 9.14
CA PHE A 129 -8.06 6.98 9.73
C PHE A 129 -7.48 7.83 8.61
N ARG A 130 -7.58 9.15 8.74
CA ARG A 130 -7.10 10.10 7.74
C ARG A 130 -6.27 11.19 8.39
N THR A 131 -5.12 11.50 7.82
CA THR A 131 -4.20 12.50 8.40
C THR A 131 -4.77 13.92 8.38
N ASP A 132 -5.62 14.25 7.40
CA ASP A 132 -6.31 15.55 7.33
C ASP A 132 -7.38 15.75 8.40
N LEU A 133 -7.90 14.68 9.00
CA LEU A 133 -8.92 14.75 10.05
C LEU A 133 -8.37 14.41 11.44
N HIS A 134 -7.32 13.59 11.51
CA HIS A 134 -6.83 13.00 12.76
C HIS A 134 -5.38 13.38 13.11
N GLY A 135 -4.66 14.09 12.23
CA GLY A 135 -3.25 14.41 12.42
C GLY A 135 -2.34 13.21 12.21
N ASP A 136 -1.42 12.97 13.14
CA ASP A 136 -0.51 11.82 13.10
C ASP A 136 -1.27 10.53 13.44
N VAL A 137 -1.18 9.53 12.56
CA VAL A 137 -1.87 8.23 12.64
C VAL A 137 -0.87 7.10 12.42
#